data_AF-A0A2X1KQ23-F1
#
_entry.id   AF-A0A2X1KQ23-F1
#
_cell.length_a   1.000
_cell.length_b   1.000
_cell.length_c   1.000
_cell.angle_alpha   90.00
_cell.angle_beta   90.00
_cell.angle_gamma   90.00
#
_symmetry.space_group_name_H-M   'P 1'
#
loop_
_entity.id
_entity.type
_entity.pdbx_description
1 polymer ?
#
loop_
_entity_poly.entity_id
_entity_poly.type
_entity_poly.pdbx_seq_one_letter_code
_entity_poly.pdbx_strand_id
1 'polypeptide(L)' 'MVNNGRTAFVTAPLLTSLEGGVPVVVDGQIIGAVGVSGLTGAQDAQVAKAAAAVLAK' A
#
# COMPACT_ATOMS: atom_id res chain seq x y z
N MET A 1 -10.17 -6.31 7.16
CA MET A 1 -11.66 -6.34 7.22
C MET A 1 -12.17 -4.98 6.76
N VAL A 2 -12.99 -4.88 5.72
CA VAL A 2 -13.50 -3.57 5.26
C VAL A 2 -14.81 -3.27 5.97
N ASN A 3 -14.97 -2.06 6.52
CA ASN A 3 -16.21 -1.54 7.11
C ASN A 3 -17.01 -2.58 7.92
N ASN A 4 -16.54 -2.93 9.13
CA ASN A 4 -17.20 -3.87 10.06
C ASN A 4 -17.47 -5.27 9.49
N GLY A 5 -16.47 -5.96 8.98
CA GLY A 5 -16.67 -7.38 8.63
C GLY A 5 -16.99 -7.63 7.15
N ARG A 6 -17.29 -6.58 6.37
CA ARG A 6 -17.80 -6.79 5.00
C ARG A 6 -16.74 -7.46 4.12
N THR A 7 -17.16 -8.54 3.48
CA THR A 7 -16.43 -9.29 2.44
C THR A 7 -16.48 -8.59 1.08
N ALA A 8 -16.69 -7.26 1.05
CA ALA A 8 -16.82 -6.48 -0.17
C ALA A 8 -15.58 -6.54 -1.08
N PHE A 9 -14.42 -6.87 -0.49
CA PHE A 9 -13.17 -7.02 -1.24
C PHE A 9 -12.98 -8.39 -1.91
N VAL A 10 -13.81 -9.39 -1.59
CA VAL A 10 -13.72 -10.73 -2.20
C VAL A 10 -14.17 -10.73 -3.66
N THR A 11 -15.14 -9.87 -3.99
CA THR A 11 -15.65 -9.69 -5.37
C THR A 11 -15.06 -8.45 -6.05
N ALA A 12 -14.17 -7.73 -5.38
CA ALA A 12 -13.55 -6.57 -5.98
C ALA A 12 -12.65 -6.99 -7.15
N PRO A 13 -12.52 -6.17 -8.20
CA PRO A 13 -11.57 -6.44 -9.28
C PRO A 13 -10.17 -6.69 -8.73
N LEU A 14 -9.40 -7.54 -9.42
CA LEU A 14 -8.02 -7.90 -9.03
C LEU A 14 -7.16 -6.66 -8.73
N LEU A 15 -7.44 -5.54 -9.40
CA LEU A 15 -6.87 -4.24 -9.10
C LEU A 15 -7.96 -3.31 -8.56
N THR A 16 -7.90 -3.03 -7.26
CA THR A 16 -8.73 -2.00 -6.61
C THR A 16 -7.80 -1.04 -5.90
N SER A 17 -7.81 0.23 -6.30
CA SER A 17 -6.93 1.26 -5.75
C SER A 17 -7.35 1.64 -4.33
N LEU A 18 -6.56 1.20 -3.35
CA LEU A 18 -6.60 1.68 -1.97
C LEU A 18 -5.31 2.44 -1.67
N GLU A 19 -5.45 3.56 -0.96
CA GLU A 19 -4.29 4.29 -0.45
C GLU A 19 -3.54 3.44 0.61
N GLY A 20 -2.22 3.63 0.73
CA GLY A 20 -1.36 2.86 1.65
C GLY A 20 -0.34 1.95 0.97
N GLY A 21 -0.41 1.79 -0.35
CA GLY A 21 0.61 1.10 -1.16
C GLY A 21 1.55 2.07 -1.88
N VAL A 22 2.86 1.82 -1.84
CA VAL A 22 3.87 2.57 -2.61
C VAL A 22 4.92 1.64 -3.25
N PRO A 23 5.45 1.97 -4.44
CA PRO A 23 6.50 1.19 -5.07
C PRO A 23 7.85 1.39 -4.36
N VAL A 24 8.68 0.35 -4.37
CA VAL A 24 10.10 0.44 -4.01
C VAL A 24 10.91 0.56 -5.30
N VAL A 25 11.64 1.67 -5.44
CA VAL A 25 12.45 1.98 -6.62
C VAL A 25 13.92 1.97 -6.21
N VAL A 26 14.74 1.18 -6.91
CA VAL A 26 16.20 1.10 -6.73
C VAL A 26 16.83 1.20 -8.11
N ASP A 27 17.84 2.07 -8.28
CA ASP A 27 18.50 2.32 -9.58
C ASP A 27 17.52 2.64 -10.73
N GLY A 28 16.41 3.33 -10.42
CA GLY A 28 15.37 3.67 -11.39
C GLY A 28 14.43 2.52 -11.77
N GLN A 29 14.60 1.33 -11.18
CA GLN A 29 13.76 0.17 -11.42
C GLN A 29 12.84 -0.15 -10.23
N ILE A 30 11.58 -0.50 -10.52
CA ILE A 30 10.64 -0.98 -9.51
C ILE A 30 10.99 -2.44 -9.18
N ILE A 31 11.44 -2.69 -7.95
CA ILE A 31 11.83 -4.03 -7.48
C ILE A 31 10.76 -4.67 -6.57
N GLY A 32 9.71 -3.92 -6.23
CA GLY A 32 8.64 -4.38 -5.35
C GLY A 32 7.77 -3.23 -4.87
N ALA A 33 7.03 -3.45 -3.78
CA ALA A 33 6.15 -2.47 -3.16
C ALA A 33 6.04 -2.69 -1.64
N VAL A 34 5.71 -1.63 -0.92
CA VAL A 34 5.31 -1.66 0.50
C VAL A 34 3.84 -1.31 0.60
N GLY A 35 3.08 -2.11 1.35
CA GLY A 35 1.68 -1.85 1.67
C GLY A 35 1.47 -1.77 3.18
N VAL A 36 0.81 -0.71 3.64
CA VAL A 36 0.39 -0.53 5.04
C VAL A 36 -1.13 -0.46 5.08
N SER A 37 -1.74 -1.08 6.09
CA SER A 37 -3.18 -1.03 6.30
C SER A 37 -3.50 -1.04 7.78
N GLY A 38 -4.38 -0.14 8.21
CA GLY A 38 -4.92 -0.13 9.57
C GLY A 38 -5.17 1.27 10.13
N LEU A 39 -4.72 2.32 9.44
CA LEU A 39 -4.92 3.71 9.81
C LEU A 39 -5.87 4.40 8.80
N THR A 40 -5.89 5.72 8.78
CA THR A 40 -6.44 6.47 7.64
C THR A 40 -5.54 6.27 6.40
N GLY A 41 -6.11 6.35 5.20
CA GLY A 41 -5.36 6.16 3.95
C GLY A 41 -4.09 7.01 3.84
N ALA A 42 -4.19 8.29 4.25
CA ALA A 42 -3.06 9.21 4.27
C ALA A 42 -1.95 8.79 5.26
N GLN A 43 -2.34 8.26 6.43
CA GLN A 43 -1.37 7.77 7.43
C GLN A 43 -0.72 6.46 6.97
N ASP A 44 -1.49 5.54 6.41
CA ASP A 44 -0.96 4.31 5.82
C ASP A 44 0.05 4.67 4.70
N ALA A 45 -0.28 5.62 3.83
CA ALA A 45 0.64 6.09 2.79
C ALA A 45 1.91 6.74 3.35
N GLN A 46 1.80 7.52 4.42
CA GLN A 46 2.95 8.13 5.09
C GLN A 46 3.92 7.07 5.62
N VAL A 47 3.39 6.05 6.31
CA VAL A 47 4.21 4.96 6.85
C VAL A 47 4.83 4.13 5.73
N ALA A 48 4.06 3.81 4.69
CA ALA A 48 4.54 3.04 3.55
C ALA A 48 5.70 3.76 2.82
N LYS A 49 5.59 5.09 2.64
CA LYS A 49 6.68 5.93 2.06
C LYS A 49 7.93 5.89 2.92
N ALA A 50 7.79 6.04 4.24
CA ALA A 50 8.92 6.01 5.16
C ALA A 50 9.65 4.65 5.10
N ALA A 51 8.91 3.55 5.03
CA ALA A 51 9.48 2.21 4.89
C ALA A 51 10.18 2.01 3.53
N ALA A 52 9.55 2.40 2.42
CA ALA A 52 10.13 2.28 1.09
C ALA A 52 11.43 3.11 0.93
N ALA A 53 11.49 4.29 1.56
CA ALA A 53 12.67 5.17 1.52
C ALA A 53 13.93 4.56 2.14
N VAL A 54 13.81 3.57 3.04
CA VAL A 54 14.98 2.87 3.62
C VAL A 54 15.69 2.00 2.57
N LEU A 55 14.93 1.51 1.58
CA LEU A 55 15.42 0.63 0.53
C LEU A 55 15.74 1.37 -0.77
N ALA A 56 15.11 2.53 -1.00
CA ALA A 56 15.33 3.36 -2.17
C ALA A 56 16.72 4.02 -2.11
N LYS A 57 17.69 3.41 -2.77
CA LYS A 57 19.00 3.98 -3.11
C LYS A 57 19.19 3.96 -4.62
#